data_AF-A0A9P6ISJ3-F1
#
_entry.id   AF-A0A9P6ISJ3-F1
#
_cell.length_a   1.000
_cell.length_b   1.000
_cell.length_c   1.000
_cell.angle_alpha   90.00
_cell.angle_beta   90.00
_cell.angle_gamma   90.00
#
_symmetry.space_group_name_H-M   'P 1'
#
loop_
_entity.id
_entity.type
_entity.pdbx_description
1 polymer ?
#
loop_
_entity_poly.entity_id
_entity_poly.type
_entity_poly.pdbx_seq_one_letter_code
_entity_poly.pdbx_strand_id
1 'polypeptide(L)'
;MSAPLIDAIIKAENTEQRLVAADSLAAFAKTEGLVKYAVRLLLPVIFHAIKESKWQSKIGAMDILSGLTQSAPQQISAALSDIIPIISETMWDSKPELRGVAERARSTLVRVGGGEPGSKDQVVIVAYSISAAEVLEVLKTKATFVKEDAFSSAVLAYVSTLCAELIASRNFEKDAWVSSIAPYLAVIGTDAEIATFAEEVNAFYVDFDAKNALSNAAVEDVEEGELLCDCEFSLAYG
;
A
#
# COMPACT_ATOMS: atom_id res chain seq x y z
N MET A 1 -9.97 -9.19 -21.85
CA MET A 1 -10.23 -7.74 -21.93
C MET A 1 -9.03 -6.87 -21.47
N SER A 2 -7.88 -7.46 -21.09
CA SER A 2 -6.70 -6.75 -20.58
C SER A 2 -5.75 -6.18 -21.64
N ALA A 3 -5.75 -6.73 -22.86
CA ALA A 3 -4.86 -6.31 -23.95
C ALA A 3 -4.94 -4.82 -24.36
N PRO A 4 -6.13 -4.17 -24.47
CA PRO A 4 -6.19 -2.77 -24.92
C PRO A 4 -5.65 -1.75 -23.90
N LEU A 5 -5.73 -2.06 -22.60
CA LEU A 5 -5.16 -1.21 -21.54
C LEU A 5 -3.62 -1.30 -21.53
N ILE A 6 -3.07 -2.50 -21.72
CA ILE A 6 -1.61 -2.72 -21.80
C ILE A 6 -1.02 -1.98 -23.00
N ASP A 7 -1.68 -2.05 -24.16
CA ASP A 7 -1.26 -1.34 -25.37
C ASP A 7 -1.33 0.18 -25.21
N ALA A 8 -2.34 0.70 -24.51
CA ALA A 8 -2.47 2.12 -24.21
C ALA A 8 -1.35 2.63 -23.28
N ILE A 9 -0.94 1.81 -22.31
CA ILE A 9 0.17 2.11 -21.39
C ILE A 9 1.50 2.18 -22.13
N ILE A 10 1.77 1.20 -23.00
CA ILE A 10 3.03 1.12 -23.76
C ILE A 10 3.12 2.25 -24.81
N LYS A 11 1.98 2.65 -25.40
CA LYS A 11 1.91 3.63 -26.48
C LYS A 11 1.69 5.08 -26.02
N ALA A 12 1.56 5.36 -24.73
CA ALA A 12 1.40 6.72 -24.23
C ALA A 12 2.69 7.54 -24.47
N GLU A 13 2.59 8.63 -25.24
CA GLU A 13 3.75 9.45 -25.64
C GLU A 13 3.84 10.79 -24.91
N ASN A 14 2.75 11.27 -24.30
CA ASN A 14 2.69 12.53 -23.57
C ASN A 14 2.07 12.37 -22.17
N THR A 15 2.20 13.38 -21.30
CA THR A 15 1.75 13.30 -19.90
C THR A 15 0.22 13.15 -19.79
N GLU A 16 -0.54 13.84 -20.64
CA GLU A 16 -2.00 13.75 -20.66
C GLU A 16 -2.49 12.32 -20.98
N GLN A 17 -1.89 11.64 -21.97
CA GLN A 17 -2.19 10.24 -22.29
C GLN A 17 -1.80 9.28 -21.17
N ARG A 18 -0.70 9.57 -20.46
CA ARG A 18 -0.23 8.77 -19.32
C ARG A 18 -1.18 8.88 -18.13
N LEU A 19 -1.61 10.11 -17.81
CA LEU A 19 -2.60 10.39 -16.78
C LEU A 19 -3.95 9.76 -17.13
N VAL A 20 -4.44 9.89 -18.36
CA VAL A 20 -5.71 9.24 -18.77
C VAL A 20 -5.63 7.72 -18.70
N ALA A 21 -4.50 7.11 -19.06
CA ALA A 21 -4.30 5.66 -18.91
C ALA A 21 -4.25 5.24 -17.44
N ALA A 22 -3.54 6.02 -16.60
CA ALA A 22 -3.49 5.84 -15.15
C ALA A 22 -4.88 5.97 -14.51
N ASP A 23 -5.63 7.00 -14.88
CA ASP A 23 -6.98 7.29 -14.39
C ASP A 23 -7.99 6.26 -14.87
N SER A 24 -7.87 5.78 -16.11
CA SER A 24 -8.72 4.71 -16.63
C SER A 24 -8.45 3.38 -15.92
N LEU A 25 -7.17 3.10 -15.62
CA LEU A 25 -6.76 1.93 -14.86
C LEU A 25 -7.18 2.07 -13.38
N ALA A 26 -7.08 3.27 -12.82
CA ALA A 26 -7.53 3.64 -11.48
C ALA A 26 -9.05 3.57 -11.35
N ALA A 27 -9.80 3.99 -12.37
CA ALA A 27 -11.25 3.92 -12.42
C ALA A 27 -11.72 2.46 -12.60
N PHE A 28 -11.05 1.68 -13.45
CA PHE A 28 -11.21 0.22 -13.48
C PHE A 28 -10.82 -0.41 -12.14
N ALA A 29 -9.86 0.18 -11.44
CA ALA A 29 -9.44 -0.19 -10.11
C ALA A 29 -10.28 0.47 -8.99
N LYS A 30 -11.42 1.09 -9.30
CA LYS A 30 -12.41 1.57 -8.30
C LYS A 30 -13.72 0.81 -8.38
N THR A 31 -13.94 0.00 -9.43
CA THR A 31 -15.09 -0.90 -9.48
C THR A 31 -14.88 -2.05 -8.48
N GLU A 32 -15.69 -2.03 -7.43
CA GLU A 32 -15.59 -2.80 -6.21
C GLU A 32 -15.36 -4.31 -6.48
N GLY A 33 -14.12 -4.77 -6.32
CA GLY A 33 -13.77 -6.20 -6.27
C GLY A 33 -12.60 -6.66 -7.15
N LEU A 34 -12.36 -6.02 -8.30
CA LEU A 34 -11.31 -6.50 -9.24
C LEU A 34 -9.89 -6.01 -8.90
N VAL A 35 -9.81 -4.91 -8.17
CA VAL A 35 -8.59 -4.16 -7.81
C VAL A 35 -7.58 -4.98 -7.03
N LYS A 36 -8.08 -5.77 -6.06
CA LYS A 36 -7.26 -6.51 -5.11
C LYS A 36 -6.27 -7.44 -5.82
N TYR A 37 -6.76 -8.11 -6.87
CA TYR A 37 -5.96 -9.02 -7.68
C TYR A 37 -5.33 -8.31 -8.87
N ALA A 38 -5.96 -7.25 -9.40
CA ALA A 38 -5.47 -6.51 -10.55
C ALA A 38 -4.13 -5.83 -10.27
N VAL A 39 -3.91 -5.21 -9.11
CA VAL A 39 -2.62 -4.54 -8.79
C VAL A 39 -1.46 -5.54 -8.91
N ARG A 40 -1.60 -6.74 -8.34
CA ARG A 40 -0.57 -7.79 -8.42
C ARG A 40 -0.32 -8.28 -9.85
N LEU A 41 -1.33 -8.23 -10.72
CA LEU A 41 -1.19 -8.57 -12.14
C LEU A 41 -0.59 -7.43 -12.97
N LEU A 42 -0.80 -6.18 -12.56
CA LEU A 42 -0.32 -4.98 -13.24
C LEU A 42 1.14 -4.66 -12.89
N LEU A 43 1.57 -4.94 -11.65
CA LEU A 43 2.93 -4.66 -11.19
C LEU A 43 4.03 -5.25 -12.10
N PRO A 44 3.98 -6.51 -12.55
CA PRO A 44 4.98 -7.05 -13.49
C PRO A 44 5.07 -6.26 -14.80
N VAL A 45 3.93 -5.77 -15.32
CA VAL A 45 3.88 -4.98 -16.56
C VAL A 45 4.48 -3.60 -16.34
N ILE A 46 4.15 -2.96 -15.21
CA ILE A 46 4.72 -1.66 -14.82
C ILE A 46 6.23 -1.79 -14.62
N PHE A 47 6.69 -2.83 -13.93
CA PHE A 47 8.12 -3.10 -13.71
C PHE A 47 8.88 -3.31 -15.02
N HIS A 48 8.25 -3.97 -15.99
CA HIS A 48 8.83 -4.11 -17.33
C HIS A 48 8.96 -2.75 -18.02
N ALA A 49 7.91 -1.92 -17.99
CA ALA A 49 7.93 -0.58 -18.58
C ALA A 49 8.92 0.38 -17.89
N ILE A 50 9.15 0.26 -16.58
CA ILE A 50 10.18 1.05 -15.87
C ILE A 50 11.60 0.65 -16.29
N LYS A 51 11.81 -0.61 -16.69
CA LYS A 51 13.11 -1.14 -17.14
C LYS A 51 13.39 -0.91 -18.63
N GLU A 52 12.44 -0.34 -19.37
CA GLU A 52 12.61 -0.04 -20.79
C GLU A 52 13.69 1.02 -21.05
N SER A 53 14.25 1.01 -22.27
CA SER A 53 15.33 1.94 -22.64
C SER A 53 14.87 3.40 -22.80
N LYS A 54 13.61 3.60 -23.19
CA LYS A 54 13.05 4.92 -23.50
C LYS A 54 12.58 5.61 -22.21
N TRP A 55 13.24 6.70 -21.83
CA TRP A 55 12.97 7.42 -20.57
C TRP A 55 11.52 7.93 -20.44
N GLN A 56 10.85 8.30 -21.55
CA GLN A 56 9.44 8.70 -21.51
C GLN A 56 8.49 7.56 -21.12
N SER A 57 8.82 6.32 -21.51
CA SER A 57 8.05 5.14 -21.12
C SER A 57 8.18 4.86 -19.63
N LYS A 58 9.40 5.04 -19.08
CA LYS A 58 9.64 4.96 -17.65
C LYS A 58 8.81 5.96 -16.86
N ILE A 59 8.74 7.22 -17.31
CA ILE A 59 7.91 8.25 -16.67
C ILE A 59 6.43 7.82 -16.66
N GLY A 60 5.90 7.34 -17.79
CA GLY A 60 4.50 6.89 -17.83
C GLY A 60 4.20 5.73 -16.91
N ALA A 61 5.12 4.78 -16.80
CA ALA A 61 4.99 3.69 -15.86
C ALA A 61 4.97 4.18 -14.39
N MET A 62 5.78 5.21 -14.06
CA MET A 62 5.78 5.82 -12.73
C MET A 62 4.53 6.63 -12.43
N ASP A 63 3.98 7.35 -13.41
CA ASP A 63 2.74 8.11 -13.24
C ASP A 63 1.56 7.16 -12.98
N ILE A 64 1.49 6.04 -13.72
CA ILE A 64 0.49 4.99 -13.49
C ILE A 64 0.66 4.38 -12.10
N LEU A 65 1.89 4.06 -11.70
CA LEU A 65 2.16 3.53 -10.37
C LEU A 65 1.74 4.51 -9.26
N SER A 66 1.97 5.81 -9.47
CA SER A 66 1.54 6.87 -8.55
C SER A 66 0.00 6.95 -8.45
N GLY A 67 -0.71 6.87 -9.58
CA GLY A 67 -2.17 6.81 -9.60
C GLY A 67 -2.74 5.55 -8.92
N LEU A 68 -2.08 4.40 -9.08
CA LEU A 68 -2.41 3.16 -8.36
C LEU A 68 -2.15 3.29 -6.86
N THR A 69 -1.09 4.00 -6.46
CA THR A 69 -0.76 4.26 -5.06
C THR A 69 -1.86 5.07 -4.37
N GLN A 70 -2.48 6.02 -5.08
CA GLN A 70 -3.61 6.79 -4.57
C GLN A 70 -4.92 5.97 -4.54
N SER A 71 -5.15 5.12 -5.54
CA SER A 71 -6.42 4.40 -5.69
C SER A 71 -6.48 3.08 -4.89
N ALA A 72 -5.34 2.45 -4.65
CA ALA A 72 -5.21 1.15 -3.99
C ALA A 72 -4.01 1.15 -3.00
N PRO A 73 -4.01 2.04 -2.00
CA PRO A 73 -2.85 2.23 -1.12
C PRO A 73 -2.51 0.96 -0.31
N GLN A 74 -3.51 0.19 0.13
CA GLN A 74 -3.26 -1.03 0.91
C GLN A 74 -2.53 -2.10 0.08
N GLN A 75 -2.96 -2.30 -1.16
CA GLN A 75 -2.39 -3.30 -2.08
C GLN A 75 -0.98 -2.90 -2.53
N ILE A 76 -0.76 -1.61 -2.75
CA ILE A 76 0.56 -1.08 -3.08
C ILE A 76 1.50 -1.16 -1.88
N SER A 77 1.01 -0.85 -0.67
CA SER A 77 1.78 -0.95 0.57
C SER A 77 2.29 -2.37 0.82
N ALA A 78 1.45 -3.38 0.55
CA ALA A 78 1.84 -4.79 0.65
C ALA A 78 2.92 -5.22 -0.36
N ALA A 79 3.11 -4.47 -1.45
CA ALA A 79 4.08 -4.76 -2.51
C ALA A 79 5.31 -3.83 -2.48
N LEU A 80 5.47 -2.99 -1.44
CA LEU A 80 6.57 -2.01 -1.38
C LEU A 80 7.96 -2.65 -1.39
N SER A 81 8.11 -3.85 -0.85
CA SER A 81 9.37 -4.61 -0.89
C SER A 81 9.88 -4.84 -2.30
N ASP A 82 8.96 -5.01 -3.25
CA ASP A 82 9.26 -5.27 -4.66
C ASP A 82 9.37 -3.97 -5.47
N ILE A 83 8.52 -2.98 -5.14
CA ILE A 83 8.43 -1.71 -5.89
C ILE A 83 9.63 -0.80 -5.62
N ILE A 84 10.02 -0.63 -4.35
CA ILE A 84 11.03 0.36 -3.93
C ILE A 84 12.40 0.13 -4.59
N PRO A 85 12.94 -1.10 -4.68
CA PRO A 85 14.21 -1.33 -5.37
C PRO A 85 14.19 -0.86 -6.82
N ILE A 86 13.09 -1.12 -7.54
CA ILE A 86 12.96 -0.79 -8.97
C ILE A 86 12.95 0.72 -9.20
N ILE A 87 12.23 1.48 -8.37
CA ILE A 87 12.23 2.94 -8.48
C ILE A 87 13.56 3.53 -8.03
N SER A 88 14.18 2.94 -7.01
CA SER A 88 15.47 3.41 -6.50
C SER A 88 16.57 3.30 -7.55
N GLU A 89 16.53 2.31 -8.45
CA GLU A 89 17.41 2.24 -9.61
C GLU A 89 17.24 3.44 -10.56
N THR A 90 15.99 3.89 -10.78
CA THR A 90 15.69 5.01 -11.69
C THR A 90 16.05 6.39 -11.14
N MET A 91 16.26 6.51 -9.82
CA MET A 91 16.74 7.76 -9.20
C MET A 91 18.15 8.15 -9.66
N TRP A 92 18.92 7.19 -10.18
CA TRP A 92 20.28 7.40 -10.68
C TRP A 92 20.34 7.58 -12.20
N ASP A 93 19.19 7.75 -12.88
CA ASP A 93 19.17 7.92 -14.33
C ASP A 93 19.83 9.25 -14.75
N SER A 94 20.39 9.25 -15.96
CA SER A 94 21.01 10.41 -16.59
C SER A 94 20.02 11.56 -16.86
N LYS A 95 18.74 11.26 -17.03
CA LYS A 95 17.70 12.25 -17.36
C LYS A 95 17.15 12.94 -16.11
N PRO A 96 17.26 14.28 -15.99
CA PRO A 96 16.81 14.99 -14.81
C PRO A 96 15.29 14.92 -14.61
N GLU A 97 14.48 14.94 -15.68
CA GLU A 97 13.02 14.85 -15.56
C GLU A 97 12.61 13.50 -14.92
N LEU A 98 13.25 12.42 -15.37
CA LEU A 98 13.00 11.08 -14.85
C LEU A 98 13.38 10.94 -13.38
N ARG A 99 14.51 11.54 -12.95
CA ARG A 99 14.90 11.55 -11.53
C ARG A 99 13.87 12.28 -10.67
N GLY A 100 13.34 13.41 -11.14
CA GLY A 100 12.29 14.16 -10.43
C GLY A 100 11.01 13.35 -10.26
N VAL A 101 10.58 12.63 -11.30
CA VAL A 101 9.42 11.73 -11.23
C VAL A 101 9.69 10.55 -10.28
N ALA A 102 10.86 9.93 -10.36
CA ALA A 102 11.24 8.81 -9.49
C ALA A 102 11.28 9.20 -8.00
N GLU A 103 11.80 10.39 -7.67
CA GLU A 103 11.82 10.91 -6.30
C GLU A 103 10.40 11.12 -5.77
N ARG A 104 9.52 11.74 -6.56
CA ARG A 104 8.12 11.97 -6.18
C ARG A 104 7.35 10.67 -5.99
N ALA A 105 7.54 9.71 -6.91
CA ALA A 105 6.93 8.39 -6.82
C ALA A 105 7.41 7.63 -5.57
N ARG A 106 8.74 7.59 -5.33
CA ARG A 106 9.33 6.96 -4.13
C ARG A 106 8.77 7.60 -2.86
N SER A 107 8.76 8.93 -2.79
CA SER A 107 8.21 9.65 -1.63
C SER A 107 6.77 9.23 -1.35
N THR A 108 5.92 9.23 -2.38
CA THR A 108 4.51 8.81 -2.25
C THR A 108 4.34 7.36 -1.82
N LEU A 109 5.20 6.46 -2.30
CA LEU A 109 5.19 5.04 -1.93
C LEU A 109 5.66 4.78 -0.50
N VAL A 110 6.79 5.37 -0.10
CA VAL A 110 7.30 5.31 1.29
C VAL A 110 6.24 5.81 2.25
N ARG A 111 5.54 6.86 1.84
CA ARG A 111 4.47 7.50 2.59
C ARG A 111 3.24 6.63 2.78
N VAL A 112 2.80 5.93 1.73
CA VAL A 112 1.76 4.89 1.82
C VAL A 112 2.21 3.68 2.64
N GLY A 113 3.53 3.46 2.72
CA GLY A 113 4.15 2.51 3.63
C GLY A 113 4.22 2.96 5.08
N GLY A 114 3.76 4.16 5.45
CA GLY A 114 3.90 4.70 6.81
C GLY A 114 5.30 5.22 7.16
N GLY A 115 6.20 5.31 6.18
CA GLY A 115 7.55 5.87 6.34
C GLY A 115 7.58 7.39 6.23
N GLU A 116 8.64 8.00 6.79
CA GLU A 116 8.89 9.44 6.66
C GLU A 116 9.41 9.81 5.25
N PRO A 117 8.79 10.79 4.57
CA PRO A 117 9.30 11.32 3.30
C PRO A 117 10.72 11.87 3.45
N GLY A 118 11.64 11.46 2.56
CA GLY A 118 13.02 11.95 2.56
C GLY A 118 14.02 11.15 3.40
N SER A 119 13.59 10.04 4.03
CA SER A 119 14.53 9.08 4.59
C SER A 119 15.47 8.55 3.48
N LYS A 120 16.77 8.82 3.65
CA LYS A 120 17.84 8.36 2.75
C LYS A 120 18.10 6.87 2.86
N ASP A 121 17.53 6.22 3.86
CA ASP A 121 17.63 4.78 4.01
C ASP A 121 16.80 4.09 2.92
N GLN A 122 17.44 3.16 2.23
CA GLN A 122 16.82 2.30 1.22
C GLN A 122 15.89 1.24 1.84
N VAL A 123 15.71 1.28 3.17
CA VAL A 123 14.95 0.27 3.91
C VAL A 123 13.46 0.55 3.73
N VAL A 124 12.78 -0.41 3.12
CA VAL A 124 11.33 -0.49 3.02
C VAL A 124 10.78 -0.53 4.44
N ILE A 125 10.14 0.56 4.86
CA ILE A 125 9.45 0.60 6.13
C ILE A 125 8.13 -0.14 5.90
N VAL A 126 8.05 -1.41 6.30
CA VAL A 126 6.76 -2.00 6.65
C VAL A 126 6.21 -1.09 7.74
N ALA A 127 5.03 -0.49 7.53
CA ALA A 127 4.45 0.57 8.39
C ALA A 127 4.61 0.31 9.88
N TYR A 128 4.58 -0.95 10.27
CA TYR A 128 5.02 -1.45 11.56
C TYR A 128 5.34 -2.94 11.45
N SER A 129 6.30 -3.43 12.24
CA SER A 129 6.46 -4.87 12.49
C SER A 129 5.88 -5.18 13.86
N ILE A 130 4.85 -6.03 13.93
CA ILE A 130 4.33 -6.54 15.20
C ILE A 130 4.74 -8.00 15.36
N SER A 131 5.26 -8.34 16.53
CA SER A 131 5.60 -9.72 16.86
C SER A 131 4.35 -10.52 17.26
N ALA A 132 4.36 -11.84 17.05
CA ALA A 132 3.29 -12.72 17.50
C ALA A 132 3.06 -12.66 19.03
N ALA A 133 4.08 -12.26 19.81
CA ALA A 133 3.97 -12.06 21.24
C ALA A 133 3.15 -10.81 21.58
N GLU A 134 3.37 -9.70 20.89
CA GLU A 134 2.55 -8.49 21.05
C GLU A 134 1.11 -8.72 20.60
N VAL A 135 0.91 -9.47 19.51
CA VAL A 135 -0.43 -9.88 19.08
C VAL A 135 -1.11 -10.73 20.14
N LEU A 136 -0.40 -11.66 20.76
CA LEU A 136 -0.95 -12.53 21.79
C LEU A 136 -1.48 -11.74 23.00
N GLU A 137 -0.79 -10.68 23.42
CA GLU A 137 -1.27 -9.83 24.52
C GLU A 137 -2.60 -9.16 24.16
N VAL A 138 -2.76 -8.68 22.92
CA VAL A 138 -4.04 -8.15 22.45
C VAL A 138 -5.11 -9.23 22.43
N LEU A 139 -4.81 -10.43 21.91
CA LEU A 139 -5.77 -11.53 21.87
C LEU A 139 -6.25 -11.92 23.27
N LYS A 140 -5.37 -11.99 24.26
CA LYS A 140 -5.74 -12.31 25.66
C LYS A 140 -6.74 -11.31 26.25
N THR A 141 -6.59 -10.02 25.93
CA THR A 141 -7.54 -9.00 26.42
C THR A 141 -8.93 -9.13 25.81
N LYS A 142 -9.02 -9.64 24.58
CA LYS A 142 -10.27 -9.77 23.82
C LYS A 142 -10.93 -11.15 23.98
N ALA A 143 -10.15 -12.19 24.24
CA ALA A 143 -10.59 -13.59 24.35
C ALA A 143 -11.27 -13.89 25.70
N THR A 144 -12.26 -13.09 26.09
CA THR A 144 -12.94 -13.18 27.39
C THR A 144 -13.74 -14.48 27.59
N PHE A 145 -14.10 -15.16 26.50
CA PHE A 145 -14.79 -16.45 26.50
C PHE A 145 -13.85 -17.64 26.77
N VAL A 146 -12.54 -17.44 26.61
CA VAL A 146 -11.54 -18.49 26.69
C VAL A 146 -11.17 -18.74 28.16
N LYS A 147 -11.16 -20.00 28.58
CA LYS A 147 -10.72 -20.38 29.93
C LYS A 147 -9.22 -20.20 30.08
N GLU A 148 -8.79 -19.77 31.26
CA GLU A 148 -7.37 -19.61 31.58
C GLU A 148 -6.75 -20.98 31.91
N ASP A 149 -6.43 -21.72 30.85
CA ASP A 149 -5.76 -23.02 30.93
C ASP A 149 -4.63 -23.15 29.89
N ALA A 150 -3.76 -24.15 30.08
CA ALA A 150 -2.58 -24.33 29.24
C ALA A 150 -2.92 -24.66 27.77
N PHE A 151 -4.02 -25.37 27.52
CA PHE A 151 -4.45 -25.72 26.16
C PHE A 151 -4.99 -24.49 25.44
N SER A 152 -5.90 -23.77 26.07
CA SER A 152 -6.44 -22.51 25.57
C SER A 152 -5.35 -21.47 25.28
N SER A 153 -4.35 -21.38 26.16
CA SER A 153 -3.18 -20.50 25.97
C SER A 153 -2.34 -20.89 24.75
N ALA A 154 -2.16 -22.19 24.51
CA ALA A 154 -1.43 -22.69 23.34
C ALA A 154 -2.20 -22.43 22.03
N VAL A 155 -3.53 -22.57 22.04
CA VAL A 155 -4.38 -22.23 20.89
C VAL A 155 -4.28 -20.73 20.58
N LEU A 156 -4.40 -19.85 21.59
CA LEU A 156 -4.26 -18.41 21.38
C LEU A 156 -2.87 -18.01 20.89
N ALA A 157 -1.81 -18.67 21.36
CA ALA A 157 -0.45 -18.45 20.86
C ALA A 157 -0.29 -18.86 19.39
N TYR A 158 -0.96 -19.91 18.94
CA TYR A 158 -0.97 -20.27 17.52
C TYR A 158 -1.81 -19.30 16.69
N VAL A 159 -2.98 -18.88 17.20
CA VAL A 159 -3.80 -17.88 16.52
C VAL A 159 -3.07 -16.53 16.40
N SER A 160 -2.25 -16.16 17.39
CA SER A 160 -1.47 -14.93 17.34
C SER A 160 -0.41 -14.93 16.25
N THR A 161 0.19 -16.10 15.91
CA THR A 161 1.11 -16.19 14.77
C THR A 161 0.40 -16.03 13.43
N LEU A 162 -0.81 -16.60 13.29
CA LEU A 162 -1.63 -16.42 12.09
C LEU A 162 -2.06 -14.95 11.91
N CYS A 163 -2.51 -14.30 12.98
CA CYS A 163 -2.83 -12.88 12.97
C CYS A 163 -1.59 -12.03 12.63
N ALA A 164 -0.42 -12.35 13.18
CA ALA A 164 0.82 -11.65 12.85
C ALA A 164 1.19 -11.77 11.36
N GLU A 165 0.97 -12.94 10.75
CA GLU A 165 1.19 -13.15 9.30
C GLU A 165 0.19 -12.36 8.43
N LEU A 166 -1.08 -12.32 8.84
CA LEU A 166 -2.09 -11.49 8.17
C LEU A 166 -1.75 -10.00 8.24
N ILE A 167 -1.25 -9.54 9.38
CA ILE A 167 -0.76 -8.18 9.57
C ILE A 167 0.48 -7.90 8.71
N ALA A 168 1.46 -8.80 8.71
CA ALA A 168 2.68 -8.67 7.93
C ALA A 168 2.40 -8.63 6.41
N SER A 169 1.42 -9.42 5.96
CA SER A 169 0.90 -9.38 4.59
C SER A 169 -0.07 -8.22 4.32
N ARG A 170 -0.30 -7.35 5.32
CA ARG A 170 -1.21 -6.20 5.29
C ARG A 170 -2.62 -6.56 4.83
N ASN A 171 -3.06 -7.78 5.14
CA ASN A 171 -4.37 -8.28 4.78
C ASN A 171 -5.33 -8.03 5.94
N PHE A 172 -6.12 -6.96 5.88
CA PHE A 172 -7.10 -6.59 6.90
C PHE A 172 -8.55 -6.93 6.54
N GLU A 173 -8.75 -7.83 5.57
CA GLU A 173 -10.10 -8.22 5.17
C GLU A 173 -10.78 -9.09 6.22
N LYS A 174 -11.98 -8.68 6.62
CA LYS A 174 -12.79 -9.36 7.63
C LYS A 174 -12.91 -10.87 7.37
N ASP A 175 -13.26 -11.26 6.15
CA ASP A 175 -13.47 -12.67 5.78
C ASP A 175 -12.18 -13.51 5.87
N ALA A 176 -11.03 -12.91 5.52
CA ALA A 176 -9.74 -13.57 5.60
C ALA A 176 -9.34 -13.84 7.06
N TRP A 177 -9.59 -12.88 7.96
CA TRP A 177 -9.32 -13.03 9.39
C TRP A 177 -10.20 -14.12 10.01
N VAL A 178 -11.52 -14.06 9.78
CA VAL A 178 -12.47 -15.06 10.28
C VAL A 178 -12.10 -16.46 9.80
N SER A 179 -11.86 -16.62 8.49
CA SER A 179 -11.51 -17.93 7.90
C SER A 179 -10.18 -18.48 8.40
N SER A 180 -9.22 -17.61 8.74
CA SER A 180 -7.89 -18.03 9.18
C SER A 180 -7.88 -18.47 10.64
N ILE A 181 -8.66 -17.83 11.52
CA ILE A 181 -8.56 -18.08 12.97
C ILE A 181 -9.70 -18.96 13.52
N ALA A 182 -10.90 -18.90 12.94
CA ALA A 182 -12.07 -19.61 13.47
C ALA A 182 -11.90 -21.13 13.60
N PRO A 183 -11.28 -21.85 12.63
CA PRO A 183 -11.11 -23.30 12.73
C PRO A 183 -10.30 -23.75 13.96
N TYR A 184 -9.37 -22.91 14.43
CA TYR A 184 -8.52 -23.22 15.58
C TYR A 184 -9.20 -22.88 16.91
N LEU A 185 -10.08 -21.88 16.91
CA LEU A 185 -10.83 -21.46 18.09
C LEU A 185 -12.06 -22.34 18.37
N ALA A 186 -12.53 -23.12 17.39
CA ALA A 186 -13.70 -24.00 17.51
C ALA A 186 -13.59 -25.04 18.64
N VAL A 187 -12.38 -25.34 19.11
CA VAL A 187 -12.14 -26.29 20.22
C VAL A 187 -12.33 -25.61 21.60
N ILE A 188 -12.29 -24.27 21.66
CA ILE A 188 -12.25 -23.49 22.91
C ILE A 188 -13.36 -22.45 23.05
N GLY A 189 -14.25 -22.31 22.06
CA GLY A 189 -15.38 -21.38 22.10
C GLY A 189 -16.53 -21.80 21.20
N THR A 190 -17.65 -21.09 21.31
CA THR A 190 -18.81 -21.26 20.43
C THR A 190 -18.67 -20.42 19.16
N ASP A 191 -19.37 -20.81 18.09
CA ASP A 191 -19.33 -20.08 16.81
C ASP A 191 -19.68 -18.59 16.96
N ALA A 192 -20.62 -18.24 17.85
CA ALA A 192 -21.01 -16.87 18.12
C ALA A 192 -19.91 -16.06 18.82
N GLU A 193 -19.24 -16.66 19.81
CA GLU A 193 -18.10 -16.03 20.51
C GLU A 193 -16.90 -15.86 19.58
N ILE A 194 -16.60 -16.87 18.77
CA ILE A 194 -15.50 -16.87 17.82
C ILE A 194 -15.71 -15.80 16.75
N ALA A 195 -16.93 -15.69 16.20
CA ALA A 195 -17.27 -14.66 15.23
C ALA A 195 -17.07 -13.27 15.84
N THR A 196 -17.63 -13.01 17.03
CA THR A 196 -17.49 -11.72 17.72
C THR A 196 -16.02 -11.38 17.99
N PHE A 197 -15.25 -12.34 18.50
CA PHE A 197 -13.81 -12.18 18.75
C PHE A 197 -13.03 -11.85 17.48
N ALA A 198 -13.28 -12.58 16.38
CA ALA A 198 -12.60 -12.34 15.11
C ALA A 198 -12.88 -10.93 14.56
N GLU A 199 -14.12 -10.45 14.69
CA GLU A 199 -14.50 -9.10 14.29
C GLU A 199 -13.80 -8.03 15.15
N GLU A 200 -13.77 -8.19 16.47
CA GLU A 200 -13.14 -7.25 17.39
C GLU A 200 -11.61 -7.18 17.24
N VAL A 201 -10.98 -8.32 16.92
CA VAL A 201 -9.55 -8.40 16.64
C VAL A 201 -9.23 -7.75 15.30
N ASN A 202 -9.98 -8.08 14.24
CA ASN A 202 -9.80 -7.46 12.93
C ASN A 202 -10.01 -5.94 13.00
N ALA A 203 -11.09 -5.47 13.63
CA ALA A 203 -11.38 -4.04 13.78
C ALA A 203 -10.27 -3.30 14.54
N PHE A 204 -9.72 -3.91 15.59
CA PHE A 204 -8.58 -3.34 16.31
C PHE A 204 -7.36 -3.17 15.40
N TYR A 205 -7.03 -4.18 14.61
CA TYR A 205 -5.86 -4.12 13.73
C TYR A 205 -6.08 -3.26 12.47
N VAL A 206 -7.31 -3.12 12.00
CA VAL A 206 -7.68 -2.13 10.97
C VAL A 206 -7.44 -0.71 11.49
N ASP A 207 -7.90 -0.40 12.71
CA ASP A 207 -7.68 0.93 13.32
C ASP A 207 -6.20 1.15 13.67
N PHE A 208 -5.52 0.12 14.14
CA PHE A 208 -4.07 0.15 14.38
C PHE A 208 -3.31 0.43 13.08
N ASP A 209 -3.61 -0.29 12.00
CA ASP A 209 -3.00 -0.04 10.68
C ASP A 209 -3.33 1.36 10.19
N ALA A 210 -4.58 1.78 10.27
CA ALA A 210 -5.01 3.11 9.87
C ALA A 210 -4.22 4.19 10.62
N LYS A 211 -4.11 4.12 11.95
CA LYS A 211 -3.35 5.10 12.75
C LYS A 211 -1.86 5.13 12.43
N ASN A 212 -1.27 3.98 12.10
CA ASN A 212 0.13 3.89 11.72
C ASN A 212 0.35 4.17 10.21
N ALA A 213 -0.71 4.21 9.40
CA ALA A 213 -0.69 4.54 7.98
C ALA A 213 -1.08 6.01 7.68
N LEU A 214 -1.84 6.66 8.57
CA LEU A 214 -2.55 7.92 8.33
C LEU A 214 -1.74 9.19 8.53
N SER A 215 -0.43 9.16 8.81
CA SER A 215 0.30 10.42 8.97
C SER A 215 0.47 11.21 7.67
N ASN A 216 0.26 10.63 6.48
CA ASN A 216 0.85 11.27 5.29
C ASN A 216 0.06 11.22 3.95
N ALA A 217 -1.24 10.89 3.92
CA ALA A 217 -1.99 10.75 2.66
C ALA A 217 -2.36 12.06 1.93
N ALA A 218 -2.11 13.25 2.51
CA ALA A 218 -2.30 14.51 1.80
C ALA A 218 -1.11 14.75 0.85
N VAL A 219 -1.20 14.26 -0.39
CA VAL A 219 -0.41 14.83 -1.49
C VAL A 219 -1.10 16.15 -1.78
N GLU A 220 -0.49 17.29 -1.44
CA GLU A 220 -0.86 18.52 -2.14
C GLU A 220 -0.61 18.24 -3.62
N ASP A 221 -1.63 18.45 -4.45
CA ASP A 221 -1.51 18.40 -5.90
C ASP A 221 -0.34 19.30 -6.28
N VAL A 222 0.83 18.71 -6.55
CA VAL A 222 1.92 19.43 -7.19
C VAL A 222 1.50 19.54 -8.64
N GLU A 223 0.63 20.52 -8.88
CA GLU A 223 0.20 20.97 -10.18
C GLU A 223 1.44 21.03 -11.07
N GLU A 224 1.39 20.29 -12.18
CA GLU A 224 2.46 20.18 -13.16
C GLU A 224 2.60 21.51 -13.92
N GLY A 225 3.05 22.54 -13.22
CA GLY A 225 3.44 23.83 -13.76
C GLY A 225 4.85 24.14 -13.29
N GLU A 226 5.77 24.35 -14.23
CA GLU A 226 7.07 24.94 -13.92
C GLU A 226 6.83 26.26 -13.18
N LEU A 227 7.38 26.42 -11.97
CA LEU A 227 7.31 27.66 -11.23
C LEU A 227 8.16 28.71 -11.97
N LEU A 228 7.54 29.46 -12.89
CA LEU A 228 8.25 30.38 -13.80
C LEU A 228 8.74 31.67 -13.12
N CYS A 229 8.08 32.12 -12.06
CA CYS A 229 8.68 33.06 -11.10
C CYS A 229 8.03 32.93 -9.73
N ASP A 230 8.85 32.79 -8.70
CA ASP A 230 8.50 33.16 -7.32
C ASP A 230 9.00 34.58 -7.08
N CYS A 231 8.11 35.54 -7.33
CA CYS A 231 8.43 36.93 -7.25
C CYS A 231 7.60 37.58 -6.13
N GLU A 232 8.23 37.84 -4.98
CA GLU A 232 7.69 38.76 -3.97
C GLU A 232 7.87 40.21 -4.46
N PHE A 233 6.77 40.86 -4.83
CA PHE A 233 6.78 42.31 -5.11
C PHE A 233 5.93 43.05 -4.10
N SER A 234 6.51 44.04 -3.44
CA SER A 234 5.76 45.10 -2.77
C SER A 234 5.44 46.20 -3.79
N LEU A 235 4.22 46.22 -4.30
CA LEU A 235 3.70 47.34 -5.09
C LEU A 235 3.37 48.50 -4.14
N ALA A 236 4.23 49.51 -4.11
CA ALA A 236 3.88 50.84 -3.60
C ALA A 236 3.51 51.71 -4.81
N TYR A 237 2.21 51.92 -5.04
CA TYR A 237 1.77 53.01 -5.91
C TYR A 237 1.79 54.29 -5.07
N GLY A 238 2.63 55.24 -5.48
CA GLY A 238 2.64 56.60 -4.92
C GLY A 238 1.40 57.40 -5.30
#